data_AF-A0A7Y6ZAT8-F1
#
_entry.id   AF-A0A7Y6ZAT8-F1
#
_cell.length_a   1.000
_cell.length_b   1.000
_cell.length_c   1.000
_cell.angle_alpha   90.00
_cell.angle_beta   90.00
_cell.angle_gamma   90.00
#
_symmetry.space_group_name_H-M   'P 1'
#
loop_
_entity.id
_entity.type
_entity.pdbx_description
1 polymer ?
#
loop_
_entity_poly.entity_id
_entity_poly.type
_entity_poly.pdbx_seq_one_letter_code
_entity_poly.pdbx_strand_id
1 'polypeptide(L)'
;MNAAEFREFLDDISTCFITGDFTLWASRILLPFSMVTQQGPVFMTTLEELRENFDLYLQAGTVMRLDDIFRRPISLEDCRDGTFIGTYETELLSHGHRATEPFTSSALIHATDGGYKMSSIMNARGHHSWTGTSPAREGKQ
;
A
#
# COMPACT_ATOMS: atom_id res chain seq x y z
N MET A 1 19.02 1.15 -2.22
CA MET A 1 17.95 1.92 -2.88
C MET A 1 18.34 3.39 -2.89
N ASN A 2 18.31 4.03 -4.05
CA ASN A 2 18.44 5.47 -4.23
C ASN A 2 17.07 6.11 -4.49
N ALA A 3 17.03 7.45 -4.62
CA ALA A 3 15.78 8.18 -4.77
C ALA A 3 15.01 7.89 -6.06
N ALA A 4 15.69 7.52 -7.15
CA ALA A 4 15.05 7.14 -8.42
C ALA A 4 14.43 5.74 -8.30
N GLU A 5 15.19 4.77 -7.79
CA GLU A 5 14.69 3.41 -7.53
C GLU A 5 13.51 3.41 -6.56
N PHE A 6 13.51 4.30 -5.56
CA PHE A 6 12.38 4.44 -4.65
C PHE A 6 11.13 4.98 -5.33
N ARG A 7 11.28 5.94 -6.26
CA ARG A 7 10.16 6.46 -7.04
C ARG A 7 9.56 5.38 -7.94
N GLU A 8 10.40 4.64 -8.65
CA GLU A 8 9.96 3.50 -9.48
C GLU A 8 9.24 2.45 -8.63
N PHE A 9 9.77 2.14 -7.43
CA PHE A 9 9.10 1.25 -6.50
C PHE A 9 7.71 1.76 -6.10
N LEU A 10 7.57 3.06 -5.82
CA LEU A 10 6.28 3.70 -5.50
C LEU A 10 5.31 3.69 -6.68
N ASP A 11 5.80 3.91 -7.89
CA ASP A 11 5.01 3.89 -9.12
C ASP A 11 4.48 2.47 -9.40
N ASP A 12 5.29 1.43 -9.20
CA ASP A 12 4.86 0.04 -9.37
C ASP A 12 3.74 -0.36 -8.41
N ILE A 13 3.91 -0.05 -7.11
CA ILE A 13 2.89 -0.36 -6.10
C ILE A 13 1.63 0.52 -6.23
N SER A 14 1.66 1.54 -7.09
CA SER A 14 0.50 2.36 -7.45
C SER A 14 -0.20 1.80 -8.66
N THR A 15 0.58 1.51 -9.70
CA THR A 15 0.12 0.94 -10.97
C THR A 15 -0.66 -0.34 -10.74
N CYS A 16 -0.20 -1.24 -9.86
CA CYS A 16 -0.88 -2.52 -9.64
C CYS A 16 -2.35 -2.37 -9.21
N PHE A 17 -2.70 -1.37 -8.38
CA PHE A 17 -4.08 -1.17 -7.94
C PHE A 17 -4.97 -0.50 -9.00
N ILE A 18 -4.37 0.26 -9.92
CA ILE A 18 -5.10 0.86 -11.06
C ILE A 18 -5.31 -0.16 -12.18
N THR A 19 -4.31 -0.99 -12.46
CA THR A 19 -4.37 -2.01 -13.53
C THR A 19 -4.98 -3.33 -13.06
N GLY A 20 -5.14 -3.53 -11.76
CA GLY A 20 -5.52 -4.82 -11.18
C GLY A 20 -4.43 -5.89 -11.25
N ASP A 21 -3.17 -5.50 -11.50
CA ASP A 21 -2.05 -6.43 -11.66
C ASP A 21 -1.53 -6.94 -10.32
N PHE A 22 -2.14 -8.04 -9.85
CA PHE A 22 -1.69 -8.74 -8.66
C PHE A 22 -0.27 -9.32 -8.79
N THR A 23 0.18 -9.67 -9.99
CA THR A 23 1.53 -10.25 -10.18
C THR A 23 2.58 -9.19 -9.88
N LEU A 24 2.38 -7.97 -10.38
CA LEU A 24 3.24 -6.83 -10.06
C LEU A 24 3.22 -6.54 -8.56
N TRP A 25 2.04 -6.50 -7.94
CA TRP A 25 1.91 -6.32 -6.49
C TRP A 25 2.70 -7.38 -5.72
N ALA A 26 2.45 -8.67 -5.98
CA ALA A 26 3.11 -9.79 -5.31
C ALA A 26 4.63 -9.79 -5.53
N SER A 27 5.12 -9.32 -6.69
CA SER A 27 6.56 -9.19 -6.95
C SER A 27 7.26 -8.21 -6.00
N ARG A 28 6.53 -7.21 -5.50
CA ARG A 28 7.00 -6.18 -4.57
C ARG A 28 6.80 -6.54 -3.09
N ILE A 29 6.23 -7.71 -2.79
CA ILE A 29 5.94 -8.14 -1.41
C ILE A 29 6.92 -9.23 -0.96
N LEU A 30 7.43 -9.08 0.26
CA LEU A 30 8.13 -10.10 1.02
C LEU A 30 7.20 -10.64 2.10
N LEU A 31 6.83 -11.91 2.01
CA LEU A 31 6.03 -12.58 3.04
C LEU A 31 6.92 -13.07 4.20
N PRO A 32 6.46 -13.03 5.45
CA PRO A 32 5.18 -12.49 5.88
C PRO A 32 5.13 -10.96 5.74
N PHE A 33 4.00 -10.46 5.25
CA PHE A 33 3.73 -9.05 5.01
C PHE A 33 2.75 -8.51 6.04
N SER A 34 2.96 -7.27 6.49
CA SER A 34 2.11 -6.64 7.49
C SER A 34 1.68 -5.23 7.08
N MET A 35 0.46 -4.86 7.46
CA MET A 35 -0.06 -3.51 7.30
C MET A 35 -0.60 -3.03 8.64
N VAL A 36 0.04 -2.03 9.24
CA VAL A 36 -0.45 -1.40 10.46
C VAL A 36 -1.47 -0.34 10.09
N THR A 37 -2.74 -0.64 10.34
CA THR A 37 -3.86 0.27 10.10
C THR A 37 -4.39 0.87 11.40
N GLN A 38 -5.30 1.84 11.31
CA GLN A 38 -6.01 2.36 12.49
C GLN A 38 -6.81 1.29 13.24
N GLN A 39 -7.24 0.22 12.57
CA GLN A 39 -7.99 -0.89 13.20
C GLN A 39 -7.06 -1.95 13.81
N GLY A 40 -5.75 -1.76 13.69
CA GLY A 40 -4.73 -2.72 14.11
C GLY A 40 -3.93 -3.29 12.93
N PRO A 41 -2.95 -4.16 13.23
CA PRO A 41 -2.14 -4.80 12.22
C PRO A 41 -2.92 -5.89 11.48
N VAL A 42 -2.80 -5.91 10.16
CA VAL A 42 -3.21 -7.01 9.29
C VAL A 42 -1.96 -7.76 8.88
N PHE A 43 -1.94 -9.08 9.05
CA PHE A 43 -0.83 -9.94 8.65
C PHE A 43 -1.26 -10.86 7.51
N MET A 44 -0.39 -10.98 6.52
CA MET A 44 -0.53 -11.90 5.40
C MET A 44 0.74 -12.76 5.37
N THR A 45 0.58 -14.05 5.53
CA THR A 45 1.63 -15.06 5.55
C THR A 45 1.70 -15.86 4.25
N THR A 46 0.59 -15.89 3.50
CA THR A 46 0.49 -16.61 2.22
C THR A 46 0.17 -15.67 1.04
N LEU A 47 0.43 -16.14 -0.18
CA LEU A 47 0.04 -15.42 -1.40
C LEU A 47 -1.48 -15.36 -1.55
N GLU A 48 -2.22 -16.34 -1.03
CA GLU A 48 -3.68 -16.37 -1.05
C GLU A 48 -4.25 -15.25 -0.17
N GLU A 49 -3.77 -15.13 1.07
CA GLU A 49 -4.15 -14.03 1.97
C GLU A 49 -3.80 -12.66 1.38
N LEU A 50 -2.63 -12.55 0.73
CA LEU A 50 -2.22 -11.33 0.03
C LEU A 50 -3.17 -11.01 -1.15
N ARG A 51 -3.64 -12.03 -1.88
CA ARG A 51 -4.58 -11.88 -2.99
C ARG A 51 -5.94 -11.41 -2.51
N GLU A 52 -6.49 -12.06 -1.48
CA GLU A 52 -7.76 -11.67 -0.88
C GLU A 52 -7.71 -10.20 -0.41
N ASN A 53 -6.63 -9.81 0.26
CA ASN A 53 -6.44 -8.44 0.71
C ASN A 53 -6.37 -7.45 -0.47
N PHE A 54 -5.63 -7.80 -1.53
CA PHE A 54 -5.52 -6.99 -2.73
C PHE A 54 -6.88 -6.78 -3.43
N ASP A 55 -7.68 -7.84 -3.55
CA ASP A 55 -9.00 -7.77 -4.18
C ASP A 55 -9.96 -6.84 -3.39
N LEU A 56 -9.83 -6.75 -2.05
CA LEU A 56 -10.59 -5.78 -1.24
C LEU A 56 -10.21 -4.32 -1.55
N TYR A 57 -8.93 -4.04 -1.81
CA TYR A 57 -8.50 -2.70 -2.24
C TYR A 57 -8.97 -2.38 -3.66
N LEU A 58 -8.99 -3.35 -4.58
CA LEU A 58 -9.56 -3.14 -5.92
C LEU A 58 -11.06 -2.81 -5.86
N GLN A 59 -11.81 -3.51 -5.00
CA GLN A 59 -13.22 -3.19 -4.76
C GLN A 59 -13.40 -1.78 -4.21
N ALA A 60 -12.59 -1.39 -3.22
CA ALA A 60 -12.60 -0.03 -2.68
C ALA A 60 -12.28 1.02 -3.75
N GLY A 61 -11.25 0.79 -4.56
CA GLY A 61 -10.88 1.66 -5.69
C GLY A 61 -12.01 1.80 -6.71
N THR A 62 -12.71 0.71 -7.02
CA THR A 62 -13.86 0.71 -7.92
C THR A 62 -15.02 1.55 -7.35
N VAL A 63 -15.36 1.38 -6.07
CA VAL A 63 -16.41 2.15 -5.40
C VAL A 63 -16.11 3.64 -5.41
N MET A 64 -14.86 4.00 -5.18
CA MET A 64 -14.38 5.39 -5.20
C MET A 64 -14.14 5.94 -6.61
N ARG A 65 -14.25 5.09 -7.64
CA ARG A 65 -13.94 5.43 -9.04
C ARG A 65 -12.53 5.97 -9.22
N LEU A 66 -11.56 5.36 -8.52
CA LEU A 66 -10.17 5.76 -8.66
C LEU A 66 -9.69 5.48 -10.07
N ASP A 67 -9.07 6.47 -10.69
CA ASP A 67 -8.38 6.33 -11.98
C ASP A 67 -6.88 6.56 -11.85
N ASP A 68 -6.42 7.09 -10.71
CA ASP A 68 -5.00 7.20 -10.40
C ASP A 68 -4.74 7.09 -8.89
N ILE A 69 -3.58 6.53 -8.54
CA ILE A 69 -3.03 6.53 -7.18
C ILE A 69 -1.64 7.11 -7.32
N PHE A 70 -1.41 8.28 -6.73
CA PHE A 70 -0.11 8.91 -6.77
C PHE A 70 0.58 8.79 -5.42
N ARG A 71 1.82 8.30 -5.41
CA ARG A 71 2.64 8.20 -4.20
C ARG A 71 3.86 9.08 -4.30
N ARG A 72 3.85 10.18 -3.56
CA ARG A 72 4.93 11.16 -3.54
C ARG A 72 5.98 10.76 -2.49
N PRO A 73 7.24 10.54 -2.86
CA PRO A 73 8.29 10.26 -1.88
C PRO A 73 8.51 11.46 -0.96
N ILE A 74 8.66 11.21 0.34
CA ILE A 74 8.98 12.19 1.37
C ILE A 74 10.41 11.98 1.87
N SER A 75 10.75 10.77 2.29
CA SER A 75 12.08 10.43 2.79
C SER A 75 12.42 8.97 2.48
N LEU A 76 13.72 8.70 2.40
CA LEU A 76 14.27 7.36 2.30
C LEU A 76 15.45 7.27 3.25
N GLU A 77 15.35 6.39 4.24
CA GLU A 77 16.42 6.12 5.20
C GLU A 77 17.03 4.76 4.92
N ASP A 78 18.36 4.70 4.86
CA ASP A 78 19.14 3.46 4.73
C ASP A 78 19.55 2.99 6.12
N CYS A 79 19.06 1.81 6.52
CA CYS A 79 19.33 1.22 7.83
C CYS A 79 20.71 0.54 7.92
N ARG A 80 21.47 0.51 6.82
CA ARG A 80 22.83 -0.04 6.68
C ARG A 80 22.95 -1.54 6.91
N ASP A 81 21.84 -2.26 6.77
CA ASP A 81 21.73 -3.71 6.93
C ASP A 81 21.04 -4.38 5.72
N GLY A 82 20.91 -3.64 4.61
CA GLY A 82 20.17 -4.07 3.43
C GLY A 82 18.67 -3.73 3.49
N THR A 83 18.22 -3.05 4.54
CA THR A 83 16.85 -2.54 4.65
C THR A 83 16.77 -1.03 4.53
N PHE A 84 15.60 -0.54 4.14
CA PHE A 84 15.29 0.86 3.95
C PHE A 84 13.93 1.19 4.57
N ILE A 85 13.80 2.38 5.14
CA ILE A 85 12.51 2.95 5.55
C ILE A 85 12.15 4.04 4.55
N GLY A 86 11.16 3.75 3.71
CA GLY A 86 10.63 4.69 2.73
C GLY A 86 9.35 5.35 3.24
N THR A 87 9.33 6.67 3.38
CA THR A 87 8.12 7.43 3.74
C THR A 87 7.58 8.16 2.51
N TYR A 88 6.28 8.09 2.31
CA TYR A 88 5.60 8.68 1.16
C TYR A 88 4.19 9.16 1.53
N GLU A 89 3.71 10.15 0.78
CA GLU A 89 2.32 10.59 0.83
C GLU A 89 1.54 9.90 -0.28
N THR A 90 0.38 9.36 0.03
CA THR A 90 -0.54 8.75 -0.94
C THR A 90 -1.69 9.70 -1.24
N GLU A 91 -1.90 9.99 -2.51
CA GLU A 91 -3.07 10.68 -3.05
C GLU A 91 -3.93 9.69 -3.85
N LEU A 92 -5.20 9.57 -3.49
CA LEU A 92 -6.17 8.76 -4.22
C LEU A 92 -6.98 9.70 -5.12
N LEU A 93 -6.95 9.48 -6.43
CA LEU A 93 -7.51 10.39 -7.43
C LEU A 93 -8.64 9.73 -8.21
N SER A 94 -9.69 10.51 -8.47
CA SER A 94 -10.80 10.18 -9.36
C SER A 94 -11.06 11.36 -10.29
N HIS A 95 -10.84 11.17 -11.58
CA HIS A 95 -11.08 12.16 -12.64
C HIS A 95 -10.39 13.51 -12.39
N GLY A 96 -9.14 13.45 -11.91
CA GLY A 96 -8.33 14.64 -11.60
C GLY A 96 -8.68 15.32 -10.27
N HIS A 97 -9.59 14.75 -9.48
CA HIS A 97 -9.94 15.23 -8.13
C HIS A 97 -9.49 14.24 -7.06
N ARG A 98 -9.08 14.75 -5.90
CA ARG A 98 -8.79 13.91 -4.74
C ARG A 98 -10.07 13.28 -4.21
N ALA A 99 -10.10 11.95 -4.13
CA ALA A 99 -11.22 11.21 -3.56
C ALA A 99 -11.24 11.27 -2.02
N THR A 100 -10.07 11.42 -1.40
CA THR A 100 -9.90 11.63 0.05
C THR A 100 -8.77 12.60 0.34
N GLU A 101 -8.67 13.08 1.58
CA GLU A 101 -7.44 13.74 2.04
C GLU A 101 -6.21 12.83 1.86
N PRO A 102 -5.06 13.38 1.42
CA PRO A 102 -3.80 12.65 1.35
C PRO A 102 -3.38 12.12 2.72
N PHE A 103 -2.60 11.04 2.72
CA PHE A 103 -2.11 10.45 3.95
C PHE A 103 -0.69 9.93 3.81
N THR A 104 0.07 10.03 4.89
CA THR A 104 1.45 9.55 4.95
C THR A 104 1.51 8.11 5.42
N SER A 105 2.30 7.31 4.72
CA SER A 105 2.65 5.95 5.12
C SER A 105 4.17 5.76 5.05
N SER A 106 4.66 4.77 5.80
CA SER A 106 6.07 4.36 5.74
C SER A 106 6.13 2.86 5.45
N ALA A 107 7.03 2.44 4.58
CA ALA A 107 7.25 1.04 4.27
C ALA A 107 8.64 0.58 4.73
N LEU A 108 8.71 -0.64 5.27
CA LEU A 108 9.98 -1.34 5.48
C LEU A 108 10.30 -2.15 4.21
N ILE A 109 11.38 -1.76 3.55
CA ILE A 109 11.80 -2.28 2.25
C ILE A 109 13.12 -3.02 2.41
N HIS A 110 13.27 -4.14 1.72
CA HIS A 110 14.43 -5.02 1.74
C HIS A 110 15.05 -5.06 0.35
N ALA A 111 16.37 -4.92 0.28
CA ALA A 111 17.12 -5.35 -0.89
C ALA A 111 17.10 -6.88 -0.96
N THR A 112 16.77 -7.42 -2.14
CA THR A 112 16.80 -8.85 -2.45
C THR A 112 17.54 -9.07 -3.75
N ASP A 113 17.92 -10.32 -4.05
CA ASP A 113 18.58 -10.67 -5.31
C ASP A 113 17.75 -10.28 -6.56
N GLY A 114 16.42 -10.22 -6.41
CA GLY A 114 15.46 -9.86 -7.46
C GLY A 114 15.00 -8.40 -7.44
N GLY A 115 15.72 -7.51 -6.73
CA GLY A 115 15.34 -6.10 -6.57
C GLY A 115 14.76 -5.81 -5.18
N TYR A 116 13.88 -4.81 -5.08
CA TYR A 116 13.35 -4.36 -3.79
C TYR A 116 11.95 -4.89 -3.51
N LYS A 117 11.74 -5.34 -2.27
CA LYS A 117 10.45 -5.84 -1.77
C LYS A 117 10.13 -5.25 -0.40
N MET A 118 8.86 -5.09 -0.05
CA MET A 118 8.44 -4.62 1.27
C MET A 118 7.84 -5.73 2.13
N SER A 119 8.13 -5.69 3.42
CA SER A 119 7.57 -6.61 4.43
C SER A 119 6.57 -5.94 5.37
N SER A 120 6.53 -4.60 5.40
CA SER A 120 5.60 -3.87 6.25
C SER A 120 5.20 -2.53 5.63
N ILE A 121 3.97 -2.11 5.86
CA ILE A 121 3.51 -0.73 5.72
C ILE A 121 2.96 -0.26 7.07
N MET A 122 3.53 0.81 7.60
CA MET A 122 3.08 1.52 8.79
C MET A 122 2.20 2.71 8.39
N ASN A 123 1.19 3.00 9.21
CA ASN A 123 0.18 4.03 8.94
C ASN A 123 -0.55 3.80 7.61
N ALA A 124 -0.83 2.53 7.29
CA ALA A 124 -1.65 2.17 6.15
C ALA A 124 -3.11 2.55 6.42
N ARG A 125 -3.80 3.06 5.41
CA ARG A 125 -5.27 3.18 5.44
C ARG A 125 -5.86 1.89 4.91
N GLY A 126 -6.60 1.16 5.76
CA GLY A 126 -7.33 -0.04 5.36
C GLY A 126 -8.36 0.26 4.27
N HIS A 127 -8.72 -0.72 3.44
CA HIS A 127 -9.66 -0.54 2.32
C HIS A 127 -11.00 0.10 2.73
N HIS A 128 -11.55 -0.23 3.90
CA HIS A 128 -12.75 0.43 4.47
C HIS A 128 -12.57 1.93 4.74
N SER A 129 -11.35 2.35 5.09
CA SER A 129 -11.06 3.77 5.33
C SER A 129 -10.85 4.57 4.04
N TRP A 130 -10.67 3.91 2.90
CA TRP A 130 -10.66 4.56 1.60
C TRP A 130 -12.07 4.94 1.18
N THR A 131 -13.02 4.01 1.29
CA THR A 131 -14.43 4.22 0.91
C THR A 131 -15.21 5.09 1.90
N GLY A 132 -14.63 5.42 3.05
CA GLY A 132 -15.32 6.15 4.12
C GLY A 132 -16.39 5.33 4.85
N THR A 133 -16.59 4.07 4.47
CA THR A 133 -17.51 3.14 5.13
C THR A 133 -16.75 2.33 6.17
N SER A 134 -16.76 2.80 7.42
CA SER A 134 -16.53 1.88 8.54
C SER A 134 -17.61 0.79 8.50
N PRO A 135 -17.28 -0.48 8.76
CA PRO A 135 -18.32 -1.43 9.14
C PRO A 135 -19.07 -0.79 10.31
N ALA A 136 -20.39 -0.61 10.15
CA ALA A 136 -21.23 -0.19 11.25
C ALA A 136 -20.90 -1.15 12.40
N ARG A 137 -20.42 -0.62 13.52
CA ARG A 137 -20.41 -1.38 14.76
C ARG A 137 -21.84 -1.88 14.92
N GLU A 138 -22.07 -3.17 14.72
CA GLU A 138 -23.28 -3.82 15.19
C GLU A 138 -23.23 -3.71 16.72
N GLY A 139 -23.72 -2.58 17.21
CA GLY A 139 -24.16 -2.47 18.57
C GLY A 139 -25.43 -3.28 18.70
N LYS A 140 -25.39 -4.28 19.58
CA LYS A 140 -26.50 -4.87 20.33
C LYS A 140 -25.90 -6.04 21.14
N GLN A 141 -26.16 -6.22 22.42
CA GLN A 141 -26.78 -5.42 23.48
C GLN A 141 -26.38 -6.10 24.79
#